data_AF-A0A3Q7GRN0-F1
#
_entry.id   AF-A0A3Q7GRN0-F1
#
_cell.length_a   1.000
_cell.length_b   1.000
_cell.length_c   1.000
_cell.angle_alpha   90.00
_cell.angle_beta   90.00
_cell.angle_gamma   90.00
#
_symmetry.space_group_name_H-M   'P 1'
#
loop_
_entity.id
_entity.type
_entity.pdbx_description
1 polymer ?
#
loop_
_entity_poly.entity_id
_entity_poly.type
_entity_poly.pdbx_seq_one_letter_code
_entity_poly.pdbx_strand_id
1 'polypeptide(L)'
;MVSPHGIKLAVYLISSYFGELNAKVCDCLLRRGTQTLHQVVSSTELSRKNVKNCLLVLIHHNCVQAFAIRQPGGFGEEAKIITQYMALFDNIIHKLRFPKFIEIVSEELGKECEEILEWLLQHGRLSLSQIIVKYKQASKQVGMTCHFPGDSSADAAQDSFNRLVNARFVERCPAPDPLLEPPAEEETAAKKRGAKSAKIQAQTMEQQALAAAAPMESMRFLVENIWNDSVEKADKRTTDVKCGMKRKQEDLESNTKDPATGEKEVLWRANFEEFIRRLRHKACVANVKVRVNNDAAIVLAATLELSRHSETKLRIDNSVPQSINAIYDEVIKREGGLGMDLERIRASLDDLGCEAPLMEIDETYSVDLKNIIEQARIEEVESIVLKRYGREAYRMFRLLSKADRLVETDKISDTTFVEKKDAVKILFKLWKDDYLEMKKVIARAPKQSEFILWKINKQSLWEHILDEMYHAALNLRLRTTHEKEQEKEILQMPKDKLVGELGNKYMRLRKVCIVLESSLMNLDDSLMLFHDF
;
A
#
# COMPACT_ATOMS: atom_id res chain seq x y z
N MET A 1 13.44 -5.88 6.46
CA MET A 1 14.15 -4.71 5.87
C MET A 1 13.78 -4.62 4.40
N VAL A 2 13.81 -3.44 3.79
CA VAL A 2 13.51 -3.28 2.35
C VAL A 2 14.62 -3.92 1.51
N SER A 3 14.24 -4.59 0.42
CA SER A 3 15.18 -5.27 -0.47
C SER A 3 16.02 -4.28 -1.32
N PRO A 4 17.21 -4.66 -1.81
CA PRO A 4 18.11 -3.73 -2.49
C PRO A 4 17.55 -3.08 -3.77
N HIS A 5 16.78 -3.81 -4.57
CA HIS A 5 16.12 -3.27 -5.77
C HIS A 5 14.83 -2.53 -5.42
N GLY A 6 14.13 -2.92 -4.35
CA GLY A 6 13.04 -2.14 -3.77
C GLY A 6 13.48 -0.71 -3.43
N ILE A 7 14.60 -0.54 -2.72
CA ILE A 7 15.16 0.79 -2.41
C ILE A 7 15.47 1.56 -3.70
N LYS A 8 16.13 0.94 -4.70
CA LYS A 8 16.44 1.61 -5.97
C LYS A 8 15.17 2.08 -6.70
N LEU A 9 14.11 1.27 -6.71
CA LEU A 9 12.82 1.62 -7.30
C LEU A 9 12.16 2.78 -6.57
N ALA A 10 12.08 2.74 -5.24
CA ALA A 10 11.52 3.82 -4.43
C ALA A 10 12.27 5.15 -4.64
N VAL A 11 13.60 5.13 -4.67
CA VAL A 11 14.44 6.30 -4.94
C VAL A 11 14.23 6.83 -6.35
N TYR A 12 14.12 5.94 -7.35
CA TYR A 12 13.80 6.33 -8.73
C TYR A 12 12.42 7.00 -8.85
N LEU A 13 11.40 6.47 -8.16
CA LEU A 13 10.08 7.08 -8.11
C LEU A 13 10.16 8.51 -7.53
N ILE A 14 10.83 8.68 -6.38
CA ILE A 14 11.01 9.99 -5.75
C ILE A 14 11.78 10.96 -6.66
N SER A 15 12.83 10.53 -7.39
CA SER A 15 13.48 11.39 -8.39
C SER A 15 12.51 11.79 -9.50
N SER A 16 11.74 10.84 -10.04
CA SER A 16 10.81 11.13 -11.15
C SER A 16 9.66 12.09 -10.79
N TYR A 17 9.23 12.15 -9.53
CA TYR A 17 8.17 13.05 -9.06
C TYR A 17 8.69 14.35 -8.43
N PHE A 18 9.83 14.31 -7.73
CA PHE A 18 10.28 15.41 -6.86
C PHE A 18 11.76 15.82 -7.09
N GLY A 19 12.46 15.17 -8.02
CA GLY A 19 13.83 15.47 -8.39
C GLY A 19 14.92 14.92 -7.44
N GLU A 20 16.15 14.98 -7.91
CA GLU A 20 17.32 14.31 -7.30
C GLU A 20 17.62 14.71 -5.84
N LEU A 21 17.34 15.94 -5.43
CA LEU A 21 17.56 16.36 -4.04
C LEU A 21 16.65 15.61 -3.06
N ASN A 22 15.39 15.42 -3.42
CA ASN A 22 14.44 14.61 -2.65
C ASN A 22 14.82 13.13 -2.68
N ALA A 23 15.32 12.64 -3.83
CA ALA A 23 15.79 11.27 -3.99
C ALA A 23 16.99 10.96 -3.09
N LYS A 24 18.00 11.86 -3.01
CA LYS A 24 19.18 11.70 -2.13
C LYS A 24 18.79 11.63 -0.65
N VAL A 25 17.83 12.45 -0.21
CA VAL A 25 17.30 12.41 1.16
C VAL A 25 16.52 11.11 1.41
N CYS A 26 15.71 10.67 0.45
CA CYS A 26 14.95 9.42 0.56
C CYS A 26 15.86 8.18 0.60
N ASP A 27 16.89 8.11 -0.26
CA ASP A 27 17.86 7.00 -0.27
C ASP A 27 18.60 6.88 1.06
N CYS A 28 18.99 8.01 1.65
CA CYS A 28 19.58 8.05 2.99
C CYS A 28 18.66 7.41 4.04
N LEU A 29 17.39 7.81 4.09
CA LEU A 29 16.41 7.30 5.07
C LEU A 29 16.10 5.82 4.83
N LEU A 30 15.93 5.38 3.58
CA LEU A 30 15.65 3.99 3.25
C LEU A 30 16.83 3.05 3.55
N ARG A 31 18.07 3.51 3.41
CA ARG A 31 19.28 2.70 3.71
C ARG A 31 19.70 2.73 5.17
N ARG A 32 19.51 3.86 5.86
CA ARG A 32 20.01 4.09 7.23
C ARG A 32 18.90 4.05 8.30
N GLY A 33 17.65 3.79 7.92
CA GLY A 33 16.50 3.79 8.81
C GLY A 33 16.16 5.18 9.35
N THR A 34 15.62 5.23 10.55
CA THR A 34 15.22 6.47 11.25
C THR A 34 16.43 7.36 11.56
N GLN A 35 16.41 8.61 11.12
CA GLN A 35 17.53 9.55 11.28
C GLN A 35 17.06 10.94 11.74
N THR A 36 17.88 11.63 12.52
CA THR A 36 17.68 13.04 12.88
C THR A 36 18.06 13.97 11.73
N LEU A 37 17.54 15.21 11.75
CA LEU A 37 17.90 16.25 10.76
C LEU A 37 19.43 16.45 10.63
N HIS A 38 20.17 16.37 11.74
CA HIS A 38 21.63 16.53 11.72
C HIS A 38 22.32 15.36 11.00
N GLN A 39 21.90 14.12 11.28
CA GLN A 39 22.45 12.94 10.62
C GLN A 39 22.15 12.95 9.12
N VAL A 40 20.93 13.33 8.70
CA VAL A 40 20.56 13.46 7.28
C VAL A 40 21.39 14.54 6.57
N VAL A 41 21.66 15.68 7.21
CA VAL A 41 22.57 16.71 6.66
C VAL A 41 23.99 16.16 6.49
N SER A 42 24.52 15.48 7.50
CA SER A 42 25.87 14.88 7.48
C SER A 42 26.01 13.77 6.43
N SER A 43 25.00 12.92 6.25
CA SER A 43 25.03 11.80 5.31
C SER A 43 24.74 12.17 3.85
N THR A 44 23.98 13.24 3.62
CA THR A 44 23.62 13.69 2.26
C THR A 44 24.52 14.82 1.75
N GLU A 45 25.35 15.43 2.60
CA GLU A 45 26.23 16.57 2.26
C GLU A 45 25.46 17.78 1.70
N LEU A 46 24.14 17.82 1.93
CA LEU A 46 23.26 18.91 1.49
C LEU A 46 23.17 20.00 2.57
N SER A 47 22.92 21.24 2.15
CA SER A 47 22.70 22.34 3.09
C SER A 47 21.49 22.04 4.00
N ARG A 48 21.56 22.48 5.27
CA ARG A 48 20.45 22.30 6.23
C ARG A 48 19.12 22.90 5.72
N LYS A 49 19.17 23.95 4.90
CA LYS A 49 17.99 24.53 4.23
C LYS A 49 17.42 23.58 3.19
N ASN A 50 18.26 23.00 2.33
CA ASN A 50 17.82 22.06 1.30
C ASN A 50 17.23 20.79 1.92
N VAL A 51 17.85 20.22 2.95
CA VAL A 51 17.33 19.03 3.65
C VAL A 51 15.96 19.33 4.30
N LYS A 52 15.80 20.48 4.98
CA LYS A 52 14.49 20.89 5.52
C LYS A 52 13.41 20.98 4.44
N ASN A 53 13.72 21.60 3.30
CA ASN A 53 12.78 21.71 2.19
C ASN A 53 12.42 20.34 1.59
N CYS A 54 13.39 19.43 1.45
CA CYS A 54 13.14 18.08 0.94
C CYS A 54 12.27 17.27 1.92
N LEU A 55 12.57 17.31 3.21
CA LEU A 55 11.76 16.65 4.24
C LEU A 55 10.32 17.20 4.27
N LEU A 56 10.14 18.52 4.10
CA LEU A 56 8.81 19.12 4.01
C LEU A 56 8.01 18.57 2.82
N VAL A 57 8.60 18.50 1.62
CA VAL A 57 7.97 17.92 0.42
C VAL A 57 7.64 16.44 0.62
N LEU A 58 8.59 15.65 1.14
CA LEU A 58 8.39 14.22 1.36
C LEU A 58 7.31 13.94 2.43
N ILE A 59 7.21 14.75 3.49
CA ILE A 59 6.12 14.66 4.48
C ILE A 59 4.78 15.05 3.83
N HIS A 60 4.74 16.12 3.04
CA HIS A 60 3.53 16.60 2.35
C HIS A 60 2.96 15.57 1.36
N HIS A 61 3.80 14.78 0.70
CA HIS A 61 3.36 13.68 -0.18
C HIS A 61 3.27 12.31 0.53
N ASN A 62 3.28 12.27 1.87
CA ASN A 62 3.18 11.07 2.70
C ASN A 62 4.29 10.02 2.48
N CYS A 63 5.45 10.42 1.96
CA CYS A 63 6.62 9.57 1.76
C CYS A 63 7.54 9.49 3.00
N VAL A 64 7.42 10.44 3.93
CA VAL A 64 8.19 10.50 5.19
C VAL A 64 7.25 10.81 6.35
N GLN A 65 7.45 10.14 7.49
CA GLN A 65 6.86 10.50 8.77
C GLN A 65 7.96 11.05 9.70
N ALA A 66 7.69 12.18 10.36
CA ALA A 66 8.51 12.65 11.47
C ALA A 66 7.88 12.18 12.80
N PHE A 67 8.68 12.00 13.82
CA PHE A 67 8.23 11.71 15.19
C PHE A 67 9.29 12.14 16.21
N ALA A 68 8.84 12.53 17.39
CA ALA A 68 9.69 13.06 18.45
C ALA A 68 9.94 11.99 19.51
N ILE A 69 11.20 11.80 19.90
CA ILE A 69 11.58 10.92 21.01
C ILE A 69 12.07 11.79 22.18
N ARG A 70 11.60 11.52 23.39
CA ARG A 70 12.25 12.02 24.61
C ARG A 70 13.50 11.19 24.90
N GLN A 71 14.68 11.78 24.77
CA GLN A 71 15.89 11.19 25.35
C GLN A 71 16.03 11.66 26.80
N PRO A 72 16.21 10.76 27.78
CA PRO A 72 16.54 11.16 29.14
C PRO A 72 17.87 11.92 29.12
N GLY A 73 17.93 13.03 29.85
CA GLY A 73 19.17 13.77 30.02
C GLY A 73 20.19 12.97 30.85
N GLY A 74 21.46 13.40 30.81
CA GLY A 74 22.44 12.95 31.81
C GLY A 74 22.05 13.43 33.22
N PHE A 75 22.79 13.00 34.25
CA PHE A 75 22.55 13.42 35.64
C PHE A 75 22.36 14.95 35.78
N GLY A 76 21.11 15.38 35.96
CA GLY A 76 20.73 16.80 36.14
C GLY A 76 20.36 17.59 34.87
N GLU A 77 20.39 16.99 33.67
CA GLU A 77 19.88 17.64 32.45
C GLU A 77 18.40 17.34 32.21
N GLU A 78 17.66 18.32 31.70
CA GLU A 78 16.28 18.13 31.23
C GLU A 78 16.22 17.17 30.02
N ALA A 79 15.13 16.43 29.90
CA ALA A 79 14.92 15.47 28.81
C ALA A 79 14.85 16.19 27.44
N LYS A 80 15.79 15.85 26.54
CA LYS A 80 15.91 16.47 25.21
C LYS A 80 14.94 15.80 24.25
N ILE A 81 14.04 16.59 23.65
CA ILE A 81 13.13 16.14 22.60
C ILE A 81 13.85 16.19 21.25
N ILE A 82 13.94 15.04 20.58
CA ILE A 82 14.66 14.89 19.31
C ILE A 82 13.71 14.32 18.25
N THR A 83 13.40 15.14 17.24
CA THR A 83 12.65 14.70 16.06
C THR A 83 13.51 13.82 15.15
N GLN A 84 13.03 12.61 14.87
CA GLN A 84 13.55 11.69 13.88
C GLN A 84 12.62 11.64 12.66
N TYR A 85 13.16 11.24 11.52
CA TYR A 85 12.47 11.11 10.24
C TYR A 85 12.60 9.68 9.74
N MET A 86 11.50 9.14 9.23
CA MET A 86 11.38 7.78 8.71
C MET A 86 10.80 7.80 7.31
N ALA A 87 11.43 7.11 6.35
CA ALA A 87 10.85 6.92 5.02
C ALA A 87 9.79 5.82 5.05
N LEU A 88 8.62 6.12 4.47
CA LEU A 88 7.49 5.20 4.38
C LEU A 88 7.55 4.48 3.03
N PHE A 89 8.26 3.35 3.00
CA PHE A 89 8.54 2.60 1.76
C PHE A 89 7.26 2.25 0.99
N ASP A 90 6.27 1.67 1.66
CA ASP A 90 5.01 1.20 1.08
C ASP A 90 4.27 2.36 0.37
N ASN A 91 4.13 3.52 1.05
CA ASN A 91 3.55 4.75 0.48
C ASN A 91 4.30 5.27 -0.76
N ILE A 92 5.60 5.02 -0.88
CA ILE A 92 6.39 5.40 -2.05
C ILE A 92 6.11 4.43 -3.21
N ILE A 93 6.07 3.12 -2.94
CA ILE A 93 5.74 2.10 -3.94
C ILE A 93 4.31 2.24 -4.45
N HIS A 94 3.35 2.58 -3.58
CA HIS A 94 1.96 2.84 -3.95
C HIS A 94 1.79 3.95 -5.02
N LYS A 95 2.80 4.82 -5.25
CA LYS A 95 2.79 5.79 -6.36
C LYS A 95 2.75 5.14 -7.74
N LEU A 96 3.19 3.90 -7.88
CA LEU A 96 3.01 3.09 -9.10
C LEU A 96 1.54 2.74 -9.36
N ARG A 97 0.72 2.72 -8.31
CA ARG A 97 -0.64 2.18 -8.29
C ARG A 97 -1.72 3.25 -8.36
N PHE A 98 -1.33 4.53 -8.39
CA PHE A 98 -2.25 5.66 -8.53
C PHE A 98 -3.26 5.50 -9.69
N PRO A 99 -2.90 4.97 -10.88
CA PRO A 99 -3.90 4.67 -11.91
C PRO A 99 -4.97 3.66 -11.47
N LYS A 100 -4.59 2.60 -10.75
CA LYS A 100 -5.52 1.58 -10.21
C LYS A 100 -6.43 2.19 -9.12
N PHE A 101 -5.92 3.13 -8.32
CA PHE A 101 -6.71 3.82 -7.29
C PHE A 101 -7.76 4.75 -7.91
N ILE A 102 -7.39 5.46 -8.98
CA ILE A 102 -8.28 6.32 -9.78
C ILE A 102 -9.37 5.46 -10.45
N GLU A 103 -9.00 4.34 -11.07
CA GLU A 103 -9.93 3.38 -11.68
C GLU A 103 -10.98 2.88 -10.68
N ILE A 104 -10.58 2.44 -9.47
CA ILE A 104 -11.50 1.97 -8.42
C ILE A 104 -12.53 3.04 -8.03
N VAL A 105 -12.12 4.30 -7.84
CA VAL A 105 -13.06 5.38 -7.49
C VAL A 105 -13.96 5.77 -8.66
N SER A 106 -13.44 5.72 -9.89
CA SER A 106 -14.24 5.95 -11.10
C SER A 106 -15.35 4.89 -11.25
N GLU A 107 -15.01 3.61 -11.04
CA GLU A 107 -15.95 2.48 -11.07
C GLU A 107 -16.99 2.54 -9.93
N GLU A 108 -16.59 2.84 -8.69
CA GLU A 108 -17.49 2.74 -7.53
C GLU A 108 -18.24 4.02 -7.15
N LEU A 109 -17.64 5.21 -7.36
CA LEU A 109 -18.19 6.49 -6.90
C LEU A 109 -18.43 7.50 -8.05
N GLY A 110 -17.85 7.27 -9.22
CA GLY A 110 -18.00 8.09 -10.40
C GLY A 110 -17.03 9.27 -10.47
N LYS A 111 -17.07 9.95 -11.63
CA LYS A 111 -16.02 10.86 -12.08
C LYS A 111 -15.74 12.08 -11.17
N GLU A 112 -16.74 12.63 -10.49
CA GLU A 112 -16.51 13.77 -9.58
C GLU A 112 -15.60 13.39 -8.39
N CYS A 113 -15.76 12.16 -7.89
CA CYS A 113 -14.90 11.60 -6.84
C CYS A 113 -13.50 11.27 -7.38
N GLU A 114 -13.42 10.82 -8.64
CA GLU A 114 -12.17 10.56 -9.35
C GLU A 114 -11.29 11.82 -9.44
N GLU A 115 -11.86 12.96 -9.85
CA GLU A 115 -11.14 14.24 -9.96
C GLU A 115 -10.62 14.75 -8.60
N ILE A 116 -11.43 14.63 -7.54
CA ILE A 116 -11.00 15.00 -6.16
C ILE A 116 -9.87 14.08 -5.68
N LEU A 117 -9.96 12.77 -5.93
CA LEU A 117 -8.89 11.82 -5.61
C LEU A 117 -7.61 12.15 -6.39
N GLU A 118 -7.70 12.44 -7.68
CA GLU A 118 -6.54 12.79 -8.50
C GLU A 118 -5.81 14.00 -7.91
N TRP A 119 -6.53 15.04 -7.47
CA TRP A 119 -5.89 16.19 -6.82
C TRP A 119 -5.18 15.81 -5.53
N LEU A 120 -5.75 14.94 -4.69
CA LEU A 120 -5.11 14.43 -3.47
C LEU A 120 -3.86 13.60 -3.80
N LEU A 121 -3.89 12.75 -4.83
CA LEU A 121 -2.74 11.93 -5.24
C LEU A 121 -1.60 12.78 -5.83
N GLN A 122 -1.94 13.78 -6.65
CA GLN A 122 -0.97 14.71 -7.25
C GLN A 122 -0.34 15.66 -6.20
N HIS A 123 -1.15 16.24 -5.31
CA HIS A 123 -0.71 17.31 -4.40
C HIS A 123 -0.32 16.80 -3.00
N GLY A 124 -0.79 15.62 -2.58
CA GLY A 124 -0.47 15.04 -1.27
C GLY A 124 -1.51 15.39 -0.21
N ARG A 125 -1.18 16.30 0.71
CA ARG A 125 -2.06 16.69 1.82
C ARG A 125 -2.79 17.99 1.49
N LEU A 126 -4.12 17.93 1.35
CA LEU A 126 -4.95 19.10 1.07
C LEU A 126 -5.97 19.33 2.19
N SER A 127 -6.32 20.59 2.42
CA SER A 127 -7.51 20.91 3.23
C SER A 127 -8.78 20.89 2.37
N LEU A 128 -9.93 20.76 3.03
CA LEU A 128 -11.25 20.83 2.39
C LEU A 128 -11.45 22.17 1.66
N SER A 129 -10.97 23.28 2.22
CA SER A 129 -11.04 24.61 1.59
C SER A 129 -10.27 24.64 0.26
N GLN A 130 -9.08 24.03 0.21
CA GLN A 130 -8.25 23.93 -1.00
C GLN A 130 -8.88 23.04 -2.07
N ILE A 131 -9.54 21.94 -1.67
CA ILE A 131 -10.29 21.06 -2.58
C ILE A 131 -11.45 21.83 -3.23
N ILE A 132 -12.26 22.54 -2.44
CA ILE A 132 -13.39 23.35 -2.94
C ILE A 132 -12.90 24.47 -3.88
N VAL A 133 -11.77 25.12 -3.58
CA VAL A 133 -11.17 26.14 -4.46
C VAL A 133 -10.72 25.53 -5.79
N LYS A 134 -10.09 24.35 -5.79
CA LYS A 134 -9.70 23.62 -7.01
C LYS A 134 -10.92 23.21 -7.83
N TYR A 135 -11.96 22.68 -7.19
CA TYR A 135 -13.22 22.31 -7.85
C TYR A 135 -13.87 23.50 -8.57
N LYS A 136 -13.93 24.66 -7.90
CA LYS A 136 -14.42 25.93 -8.49
C LYS A 136 -13.55 26.49 -9.62
N GLN A 137 -12.30 26.03 -9.77
CA GLN A 137 -11.43 26.38 -10.88
C GLN A 137 -11.62 25.41 -12.06
N ALA A 138 -11.72 24.10 -11.78
CA ALA A 138 -12.00 23.07 -12.78
C ALA A 138 -13.36 23.28 -13.48
N SER A 139 -14.43 23.52 -12.70
CA SER A 139 -15.78 23.74 -13.26
C SER A 139 -15.87 24.93 -14.22
N LYS A 140 -15.06 25.97 -14.00
CA LYS A 140 -14.96 27.14 -14.90
C LYS A 140 -14.24 26.84 -16.21
N GLN A 141 -13.32 25.87 -16.23
CA GLN A 141 -12.59 25.49 -17.47
C GLN A 141 -13.42 24.57 -18.37
N VAL A 142 -14.29 23.74 -17.79
CA VAL A 142 -15.12 22.77 -18.55
C VAL A 142 -16.34 23.44 -19.22
N GLY A 143 -16.67 24.69 -18.87
CA GLY A 143 -17.77 25.43 -19.50
C GLY A 143 -19.17 24.90 -19.15
N MET A 144 -19.27 24.06 -18.12
CA MET A 144 -20.52 23.46 -17.66
C MET A 144 -21.39 24.52 -16.98
N THR A 145 -22.26 25.18 -17.75
CA THR A 145 -23.30 26.07 -17.19
C THR A 145 -24.44 25.22 -16.62
N CYS A 146 -24.34 24.87 -15.33
CA CYS A 146 -25.41 24.22 -14.59
C CYS A 146 -26.69 25.08 -14.66
N HIS A 147 -27.67 24.63 -15.45
CA HIS A 147 -28.91 25.34 -15.76
C HIS A 147 -29.99 25.21 -14.66
N PHE A 148 -29.57 25.23 -13.38
CA PHE A 148 -30.46 25.30 -12.23
C PHE A 148 -29.90 26.29 -11.20
N PRO A 149 -30.59 27.41 -10.91
CA PRO A 149 -30.17 28.36 -9.90
C PRO A 149 -30.58 27.84 -8.51
N GLY A 150 -29.75 26.97 -7.92
CA GLY A 150 -29.99 26.35 -6.61
C GLY A 150 -28.71 25.85 -5.97
N ASP A 151 -28.10 24.82 -6.55
CA ASP A 151 -26.92 24.18 -5.96
C ASP A 151 -25.65 25.00 -6.19
N SER A 152 -24.98 25.37 -5.09
CA SER A 152 -23.63 25.92 -5.17
C SER A 152 -22.68 24.82 -5.65
N SER A 153 -21.78 25.15 -6.60
CA SER A 153 -20.68 24.24 -6.97
C SER A 153 -19.73 23.91 -5.80
N ALA A 154 -19.88 24.56 -4.64
CA ALA A 154 -19.22 24.15 -3.40
C ALA A 154 -19.89 22.93 -2.76
N ASP A 155 -21.21 22.82 -2.85
CA ASP A 155 -22.02 21.84 -2.12
C ASP A 155 -21.89 20.47 -2.80
N ALA A 156 -21.97 20.44 -4.14
CA ALA A 156 -21.64 19.24 -4.93
C ALA A 156 -20.20 18.73 -4.67
N ALA A 157 -19.23 19.65 -4.54
CA ALA A 157 -17.85 19.29 -4.19
C ALA A 157 -17.75 18.72 -2.76
N GLN A 158 -18.52 19.28 -1.82
CA GLN A 158 -18.63 18.80 -0.45
C GLN A 158 -19.25 17.41 -0.38
N ASP A 159 -20.31 17.15 -1.15
CA ASP A 159 -20.98 15.85 -1.18
C ASP A 159 -20.12 14.76 -1.82
N SER A 160 -19.47 15.03 -2.96
CA SER A 160 -18.52 14.09 -3.57
C SER A 160 -17.29 13.85 -2.66
N PHE A 161 -16.84 14.86 -1.90
CA PHE A 161 -15.84 14.67 -0.85
C PHE A 161 -16.35 13.82 0.33
N ASN A 162 -17.58 14.07 0.81
CA ASN A 162 -18.19 13.30 1.90
C ASN A 162 -18.37 11.83 1.49
N ARG A 163 -18.74 11.55 0.23
CA ARG A 163 -18.82 10.19 -0.33
C ARG A 163 -17.47 9.47 -0.30
N LEU A 164 -16.38 10.13 -0.68
CA LEU A 164 -15.02 9.59 -0.60
C LEU A 164 -14.59 9.25 0.84
N VAL A 165 -14.94 10.09 1.81
CA VAL A 165 -14.62 9.85 3.24
C VAL A 165 -15.48 8.73 3.82
N ASN A 166 -16.79 8.71 3.52
CA ASN A 166 -17.72 7.66 3.95
C ASN A 166 -17.34 6.28 3.38
N ALA A 167 -16.86 6.24 2.13
CA ALA A 167 -16.31 5.03 1.50
C ALA A 167 -14.89 4.65 1.98
N ARG A 168 -14.33 5.40 2.94
CA ARG A 168 -12.98 5.24 3.53
C ARG A 168 -11.81 5.41 2.56
N PHE A 169 -12.01 5.91 1.34
CA PHE A 169 -10.93 6.19 0.38
C PHE A 169 -10.13 7.46 0.73
N VAL A 170 -10.68 8.35 1.55
CA VAL A 170 -10.03 9.57 2.04
C VAL A 170 -10.08 9.61 3.56
N GLU A 171 -8.96 9.97 4.20
CA GLU A 171 -8.80 9.99 5.65
C GLU A 171 -8.06 11.26 6.13
N ARG A 172 -8.25 11.63 7.39
CA ARG A 172 -7.48 12.71 8.03
C ARG A 172 -5.98 12.34 8.07
N CYS A 173 -5.13 13.34 7.88
CA CYS A 173 -3.68 13.14 7.92
C CYS A 173 -3.18 12.76 9.33
N PRO A 174 -2.10 11.96 9.44
CA PRO A 174 -1.45 11.71 10.72
C PRO A 174 -0.91 12.98 11.35
N ALA A 175 -0.75 12.95 12.68
CA ALA A 175 -0.03 13.98 13.41
C ALA A 175 1.37 14.19 12.78
N PRO A 176 1.80 15.44 12.54
CA PRO A 176 3.03 15.71 11.81
C PRO A 176 4.30 15.39 12.62
N ASP A 177 4.23 15.43 13.96
CA ASP A 177 5.32 15.08 14.88
C ASP A 177 4.73 14.54 16.20
N PRO A 178 4.29 13.27 16.24
CA PRO A 178 3.82 12.64 17.48
C PRO A 178 4.99 12.42 18.44
N LEU A 179 4.73 12.58 19.73
CA LEU A 179 5.71 12.35 20.78
C LEU A 179 5.63 10.90 21.25
N LEU A 180 6.71 10.14 21.08
CA LEU A 180 6.88 8.84 21.69
C LEU A 180 7.41 9.00 23.12
N GLU A 181 6.65 8.43 24.05
CA GLU A 181 7.13 8.18 25.40
C GLU A 181 8.11 7.00 25.37
N PRO A 182 9.21 7.01 26.15
CA PRO A 182 10.08 5.87 26.26
C PRO A 182 9.28 4.67 26.80
N PRO A 183 9.61 3.42 26.41
CA PRO A 183 8.97 2.26 27.00
C PRO A 183 9.18 2.31 28.52
N ALA A 184 8.09 2.19 29.27
CA ALA A 184 8.18 2.06 30.72
C ALA A 184 9.11 0.88 31.02
N GLU A 185 10.19 1.13 31.76
CA GLU A 185 11.06 0.07 32.25
C GLU A 185 10.21 -0.94 33.00
N GLU A 186 10.44 -2.23 32.77
CA GLU A 186 9.66 -3.30 33.38
C GLU A 186 9.60 -3.09 34.89
N GLU A 187 8.40 -2.80 35.43
CA GLU A 187 8.20 -2.74 36.88
C GLU A 187 8.74 -4.05 37.48
N THR A 188 9.74 -3.89 38.35
CA THR A 188 10.67 -4.95 38.73
C THR A 188 9.97 -6.28 38.98
N ALA A 189 10.45 -7.35 38.34
CA ALA A 189 9.89 -8.69 38.42
C ALA A 189 9.82 -9.24 39.87
N ALA A 190 8.76 -8.88 40.58
CA ALA A 190 8.54 -9.20 41.98
C ALA A 190 7.11 -9.73 42.22
N LYS A 191 6.98 -11.06 42.08
CA LYS A 191 5.85 -11.88 42.56
C LYS A 191 4.47 -11.66 41.92
N LYS A 192 4.25 -12.35 40.79
CA LYS A 192 3.04 -13.20 40.61
C LYS A 192 3.37 -14.37 39.68
N ARG A 193 3.31 -15.61 40.21
CA ARG A 193 3.40 -16.85 39.42
C ARG A 193 2.01 -17.15 38.83
N GLY A 194 1.91 -17.37 37.52
CA GLY A 194 0.74 -18.03 36.93
C GLY A 194 0.48 -17.74 35.45
N ALA A 195 0.25 -18.80 34.69
CA ALA A 195 -0.34 -18.86 33.33
C ALA A 195 0.42 -18.22 32.13
N LYS A 196 0.99 -19.12 31.31
CA LYS A 196 1.17 -19.05 29.85
C LYS A 196 1.38 -17.64 29.23
N SER A 197 2.63 -17.18 29.23
CA SER A 197 3.06 -16.07 28.37
C SER A 197 2.95 -16.47 26.89
N ALA A 198 2.01 -15.85 26.17
CA ALA A 198 2.05 -15.83 24.71
C ALA A 198 3.22 -14.93 24.26
N LYS A 199 3.93 -15.31 23.20
CA LYS A 199 4.99 -14.49 22.60
C LYS A 199 4.39 -13.19 22.04
N ILE A 200 4.34 -12.15 22.86
CA ILE A 200 4.17 -10.77 22.38
C ILE A 200 5.46 -10.42 21.64
N GLN A 201 5.40 -10.33 20.31
CA GLN A 201 6.49 -9.72 19.54
C GLN A 201 6.60 -8.25 19.96
N ALA A 202 7.79 -7.83 20.38
CA ALA A 202 8.05 -6.41 20.64
C ALA A 202 7.81 -5.63 19.35
N GLN A 203 6.88 -4.67 19.39
CA GLN A 203 6.62 -3.77 18.27
C GLN A 203 7.87 -2.93 17.98
N THR A 204 8.14 -2.66 16.70
CA THR A 204 9.27 -1.80 16.35
C THR A 204 8.95 -0.35 16.70
N MET A 205 9.99 0.45 17.00
CA MET A 205 9.86 1.89 17.23
C MET A 205 9.14 2.59 16.06
N GLU A 206 9.36 2.10 14.84
CA GLU A 206 8.71 2.54 13.61
C GLU A 206 7.18 2.31 13.62
N GLN A 207 6.74 1.13 14.09
CA GLN A 207 5.31 0.81 14.25
C GLN A 207 4.66 1.66 15.34
N GLN A 208 5.37 1.90 16.45
CA GLN A 208 4.90 2.77 17.53
C GLN A 208 4.77 4.23 17.05
N ALA A 209 5.75 4.73 16.28
CA ALA A 209 5.69 6.06 15.66
C ALA A 209 4.48 6.22 14.74
N LEU A 210 4.18 5.21 13.92
CA LEU A 210 3.01 5.23 13.03
C LEU A 210 1.68 5.15 13.80
N ALA A 211 1.60 4.31 14.83
CA ALA A 211 0.40 4.21 15.67
C ALA A 211 0.14 5.50 16.46
N ALA A 212 1.18 6.15 16.98
CA ALA A 212 1.08 7.45 17.65
C ALA A 212 0.80 8.61 16.67
N ALA A 213 1.21 8.49 15.40
CA ALA A 213 0.86 9.44 14.35
C ALA A 213 -0.60 9.32 13.91
N ALA A 214 -1.15 8.10 13.88
CA ALA A 214 -2.49 7.84 13.35
C ALA A 214 -3.57 8.63 14.11
N PRO A 215 -4.52 9.28 13.40
CA PRO A 215 -5.67 9.87 14.07
C PRO A 215 -6.49 8.77 14.76
N MET A 216 -7.05 9.09 15.92
CA MET A 216 -8.00 8.20 16.62
C MET A 216 -9.12 7.80 15.64
N GLU A 217 -9.53 6.53 15.65
CA GLU A 217 -10.44 5.98 14.62
C GLU A 217 -11.76 6.76 14.50
N SER A 218 -12.28 7.28 15.62
CA SER A 218 -13.46 8.16 15.67
C SER A 218 -13.29 9.51 14.96
N MET A 219 -12.05 9.97 14.76
CA MET A 219 -11.69 11.20 14.03
C MET A 219 -11.18 10.91 12.61
N ARG A 220 -10.65 9.71 12.34
CA ARG A 220 -9.99 9.34 11.06
C ARG A 220 -10.84 9.65 9.82
N PHE A 221 -12.14 9.43 9.92
CA PHE A 221 -13.13 9.65 8.85
C PHE A 221 -14.22 10.69 9.22
N LEU A 222 -14.02 11.47 10.29
CA LEU A 222 -15.00 12.48 10.70
C LEU A 222 -14.87 13.72 9.81
N VAL A 223 -15.94 14.12 9.12
CA VAL A 223 -16.05 15.45 8.49
C VAL A 223 -16.78 16.37 9.46
N GLU A 224 -16.15 17.50 9.82
CA GLU A 224 -16.80 18.55 10.63
C GLU A 224 -17.53 19.51 9.69
N ASN A 225 -18.86 19.62 9.84
CA ASN A 225 -19.69 20.52 9.03
C ASN A 225 -19.55 21.97 9.51
N ILE A 226 -18.42 22.61 9.19
CA ILE A 226 -18.03 23.95 9.66
C ILE A 226 -19.00 25.07 9.21
N TRP A 227 -19.90 24.81 8.24
CA TRP A 227 -20.67 25.87 7.57
C TRP A 227 -22.05 26.19 8.19
N ASN A 228 -22.58 25.38 9.12
CA ASN A 228 -23.97 25.54 9.59
C ASN A 228 -24.18 26.31 10.91
N ASP A 229 -23.14 26.65 11.69
CA ASP A 229 -23.31 27.31 13.01
C ASP A 229 -22.99 28.83 12.99
N SER A 230 -22.82 29.42 11.80
CA SER A 230 -22.41 30.83 11.62
C SER A 230 -23.56 31.86 11.57
N VAL A 231 -24.83 31.42 11.62
CA VAL A 231 -25.99 32.30 11.37
C VAL A 231 -26.93 32.44 12.58
N GLU A 232 -26.93 31.54 13.56
CA GLU A 232 -27.81 31.61 14.74
C GLU A 232 -27.07 31.68 16.08
N LYS A 233 -26.59 32.88 16.43
CA LYS A 233 -26.48 33.37 17.83
C LYS A 233 -26.37 34.90 17.87
N ALA A 234 -27.43 35.57 17.44
CA ALA A 234 -27.74 36.88 18.00
C ALA A 234 -28.22 36.72 19.46
N ASP A 235 -27.91 37.71 20.30
CA ASP A 235 -28.39 37.90 21.67
C ASP A 235 -28.22 36.75 22.70
N LYS A 236 -27.14 36.85 23.48
CA LYS A 236 -27.26 36.87 24.94
C LYS A 236 -26.17 37.74 25.58
N ARG A 237 -26.58 38.90 26.10
CA ARG A 237 -25.72 39.80 26.87
C ARG A 237 -25.52 39.24 28.28
N THR A 238 -24.28 39.13 28.73
CA THR A 238 -23.93 39.26 30.15
C THR A 238 -22.78 40.24 30.28
N THR A 239 -22.95 41.18 31.20
CA THR A 239 -22.09 42.36 31.40
C THR A 239 -20.88 42.04 32.26
N ASP A 240 -19.71 42.52 31.86
CA ASP A 240 -18.76 43.11 32.82
C ASP A 240 -17.92 44.21 32.16
N VAL A 241 -17.51 45.23 32.95
CA VAL A 241 -17.20 46.58 32.44
C VAL A 241 -16.00 47.24 33.14
N LYS A 242 -15.15 47.94 32.35
CA LYS A 242 -13.95 48.77 32.68
C LYS A 242 -12.63 47.98 32.82
N CYS A 243 -11.44 48.48 32.44
CA CYS A 243 -11.01 49.80 31.90
C CYS A 243 -9.70 49.64 31.07
N GLY A 244 -9.22 50.56 30.20
CA GLY A 244 -9.84 51.84 29.78
C GLY A 244 -8.93 52.89 29.08
N MET A 245 -7.61 52.69 28.91
CA MET A 245 -6.70 53.75 28.40
C MET A 245 -6.58 53.86 26.86
N LYS A 246 -6.26 55.05 26.35
CA LYS A 246 -6.41 55.47 24.94
C LYS A 246 -5.08 55.60 24.17
N ARG A 247 -5.11 55.10 22.92
CA ARG A 247 -4.51 55.64 21.67
C ARG A 247 -3.06 56.14 21.66
N LYS A 248 -2.25 55.52 20.78
CA LYS A 248 -1.59 56.23 19.67
C LYS A 248 -1.47 55.30 18.44
N GLN A 249 -1.35 55.87 17.25
CA GLN A 249 -1.28 55.19 15.94
C GLN A 249 0.03 55.58 15.25
N GLU A 250 0.43 54.81 14.23
CA GLU A 250 1.72 54.87 13.49
C GLU A 250 2.91 54.32 14.32
N ASP A 251 3.82 53.48 13.79
CA ASP A 251 4.25 53.30 12.39
C ASP A 251 4.45 51.82 11.95
N LEU A 252 4.81 51.62 10.67
CA LEU A 252 5.21 50.31 10.10
C LEU A 252 6.42 49.68 10.84
N GLU A 253 6.39 48.37 11.09
CA GLU A 253 7.29 47.40 10.42
C GLU A 253 7.01 45.94 10.84
N SER A 254 7.56 45.00 10.08
CA SER A 254 7.29 43.57 10.16
C SER A 254 8.02 42.86 11.30
N ASN A 255 7.30 42.10 12.15
CA ASN A 255 7.72 40.75 12.49
C ASN A 255 6.61 39.87 13.12
N THR A 256 6.74 38.59 12.82
CA THR A 256 6.32 37.40 13.57
C THR A 256 5.25 37.57 14.67
N LYS A 257 4.03 37.09 14.39
CA LYS A 257 3.08 36.68 15.44
C LYS A 257 3.06 35.16 15.55
N ASP A 258 3.16 34.66 16.77
CA ASP A 258 3.06 33.24 17.08
C ASP A 258 1.71 32.65 16.64
N PRO A 259 1.65 31.46 16.01
CA PRO A 259 0.41 30.76 15.71
C PRO A 259 -0.12 30.00 16.93
N ALA A 260 -0.20 30.68 18.08
CA ALA A 260 -0.74 30.16 19.33
C ALA A 260 -2.17 30.68 19.57
N THR A 261 -3.03 30.60 18.55
CA THR A 261 -4.50 30.44 18.55
C THR A 261 -4.96 30.59 17.10
N GLY A 262 -4.97 29.48 16.38
CA GLY A 262 -5.56 29.37 15.05
C GLY A 262 -6.10 27.96 14.92
N GLU A 263 -7.34 27.83 14.44
CA GLU A 263 -7.96 26.52 14.21
C GLU A 263 -7.06 25.71 13.26
N LYS A 264 -6.62 24.53 13.71
CA LYS A 264 -5.74 23.68 12.92
C LYS A 264 -6.52 23.14 11.73
N GLU A 265 -6.37 23.79 10.58
CA GLU A 265 -7.03 23.40 9.34
C GLU A 265 -6.83 21.91 9.06
N VAL A 266 -7.93 21.15 9.00
CA VAL A 266 -7.89 19.69 8.88
C VAL A 266 -7.38 19.30 7.50
N LEU A 267 -6.23 18.63 7.47
CA LEU A 267 -5.63 18.11 6.26
C LEU A 267 -6.06 16.67 6.01
N TRP A 268 -6.32 16.35 4.75
CA TRP A 268 -6.81 15.08 4.24
C TRP A 268 -5.84 14.46 3.25
N ARG A 269 -5.86 13.13 3.14
CA ARG A 269 -5.06 12.35 2.20
C ARG A 269 -5.86 11.16 1.66
N ALA A 270 -5.41 10.60 0.55
CA ALA A 270 -5.87 9.29 0.09
C ALA A 270 -5.48 8.19 1.10
N ASN A 271 -6.43 7.34 1.46
CA ASN A 271 -6.22 6.17 2.31
C ASN A 271 -5.74 4.99 1.45
N PHE A 272 -4.43 4.88 1.26
CA PHE A 272 -3.84 3.78 0.49
C PHE A 272 -4.21 2.40 1.06
N GLU A 273 -4.44 2.30 2.38
CA GLU A 273 -4.80 1.04 3.02
C GLU A 273 -6.09 0.45 2.45
N GLU A 274 -7.13 1.27 2.26
CA GLU A 274 -8.40 0.83 1.70
C GLU A 274 -8.26 0.40 0.23
N PHE A 275 -7.48 1.14 -0.57
CA PHE A 275 -7.21 0.75 -1.96
C PHE A 275 -6.51 -0.59 -2.08
N ILE A 276 -5.52 -0.86 -1.22
CA ILE A 276 -4.83 -2.15 -1.20
C ILE A 276 -5.77 -3.28 -0.75
N ARG A 277 -6.73 -3.04 0.17
CA ARG A 277 -7.78 -4.04 0.49
C ARG A 277 -8.65 -4.36 -0.73
N ARG A 278 -9.13 -3.35 -1.47
CA ARG A 278 -9.94 -3.59 -2.69
C ARG A 278 -9.17 -4.36 -3.76
N LEU A 279 -7.88 -4.03 -3.96
CA LEU A 279 -7.01 -4.77 -4.88
C LEU A 279 -6.75 -6.21 -4.40
N ARG A 280 -6.59 -6.44 -3.09
CA ARG A 280 -6.52 -7.80 -2.50
C ARG A 280 -7.79 -8.59 -2.77
N HIS A 281 -8.97 -7.99 -2.54
CA HIS A 281 -10.26 -8.63 -2.82
C HIS A 281 -10.39 -8.99 -4.31
N LYS A 282 -10.12 -8.04 -5.23
CA LYS A 282 -10.14 -8.25 -6.69
C LYS A 282 -9.20 -9.38 -7.12
N ALA A 283 -7.98 -9.42 -6.57
CA ALA A 283 -7.00 -10.48 -6.84
C ALA A 283 -7.42 -11.86 -6.32
N CYS A 284 -7.97 -11.95 -5.10
CA CYS A 284 -8.44 -13.21 -4.50
C CYS A 284 -9.61 -13.81 -5.30
N VAL A 285 -10.60 -12.98 -5.66
CA VAL A 285 -11.74 -13.37 -6.50
C VAL A 285 -11.28 -13.83 -7.89
N ALA A 286 -10.33 -13.12 -8.52
CA ALA A 286 -9.77 -13.52 -9.81
C ALA A 286 -9.01 -14.86 -9.74
N ASN A 287 -8.23 -15.09 -8.68
CA ASN A 287 -7.52 -16.36 -8.48
C ASN A 287 -8.50 -17.53 -8.28
N VAL A 288 -9.48 -17.39 -7.39
CA VAL A 288 -10.52 -18.42 -7.16
C VAL A 288 -11.31 -18.73 -8.43
N LYS A 289 -11.67 -17.72 -9.22
CA LYS A 289 -12.38 -17.90 -10.50
C LYS A 289 -11.64 -18.81 -11.50
N VAL A 290 -10.32 -18.79 -11.48
CA VAL A 290 -9.47 -19.61 -12.37
C VAL A 290 -9.17 -20.99 -11.78
N ARG A 291 -9.01 -21.08 -10.45
CA ARG A 291 -8.59 -22.32 -9.76
C ARG A 291 -9.74 -23.26 -9.40
N VAL A 292 -10.88 -22.69 -9.00
CA VAL A 292 -12.02 -23.41 -8.42
C VAL A 292 -13.14 -23.43 -9.46
N ASN A 293 -13.99 -22.41 -9.47
CA ASN A 293 -15.05 -22.20 -10.45
C ASN A 293 -15.57 -20.74 -10.35
N ASN A 294 -16.47 -20.35 -11.25
CA ASN A 294 -17.04 -19.00 -11.25
C ASN A 294 -18.02 -18.77 -10.07
N ASP A 295 -18.64 -19.81 -9.54
CA ASP A 295 -19.63 -19.73 -8.47
C ASP A 295 -18.97 -19.38 -7.13
N ALA A 296 -17.90 -20.09 -6.76
CA ALA A 296 -17.05 -19.79 -5.63
C ALA A 296 -16.41 -18.40 -5.70
N ALA A 297 -16.15 -17.89 -6.91
CA ALA A 297 -15.70 -16.51 -7.09
C ALA A 297 -16.79 -15.47 -6.80
N ILE A 298 -18.06 -15.74 -7.18
CA ILE A 298 -19.21 -14.87 -6.85
C ILE A 298 -19.45 -14.90 -5.34
N VAL A 299 -19.44 -16.09 -4.72
CA VAL A 299 -19.63 -16.27 -3.26
C VAL A 299 -18.51 -15.59 -2.50
N LEU A 300 -17.23 -15.80 -2.85
CA LEU A 300 -16.10 -15.11 -2.24
C LEU A 300 -16.23 -13.59 -2.35
N ALA A 301 -16.64 -13.08 -3.51
CA ALA A 301 -16.80 -11.64 -3.71
C ALA A 301 -17.91 -11.07 -2.82
N ALA A 302 -19.02 -11.81 -2.61
CA ALA A 302 -20.07 -11.44 -1.66
C ALA A 302 -19.58 -11.45 -0.21
N THR A 303 -18.87 -12.50 0.22
CA THR A 303 -18.29 -12.59 1.57
C THR A 303 -17.32 -11.44 1.86
N LEU A 304 -16.49 -11.07 0.87
CA LEU A 304 -15.53 -9.96 0.99
C LEU A 304 -16.18 -8.58 0.95
N GLU A 305 -17.35 -8.43 0.33
CA GLU A 305 -18.16 -7.21 0.36
C GLU A 305 -18.68 -6.94 1.78
N LEU A 306 -19.26 -7.96 2.39
CA LEU A 306 -19.81 -7.91 3.74
C LEU A 306 -18.73 -7.68 4.82
N SER A 307 -17.48 -8.11 4.59
CA SER A 307 -16.39 -7.88 5.55
C SER A 307 -15.82 -6.46 5.51
N ARG A 308 -16.01 -5.69 4.43
CA ARG A 308 -15.39 -4.35 4.19
C ARG A 308 -15.35 -3.44 5.42
N HIS A 309 -16.49 -3.24 6.08
CA HIS A 309 -16.58 -2.29 7.20
C HIS A 309 -15.87 -2.77 8.48
N SER A 310 -15.70 -4.08 8.62
CA SER A 310 -15.08 -4.75 9.79
C SER A 310 -13.57 -4.99 9.63
N GLU A 311 -13.05 -4.97 8.40
CA GLU A 311 -11.63 -5.15 8.13
C GLU A 311 -10.82 -3.90 8.49
N THR A 312 -9.93 -4.05 9.48
CA THR A 312 -9.08 -2.94 10.00
C THR A 312 -7.59 -3.09 9.65
N LYS A 313 -7.18 -4.19 9.01
CA LYS A 313 -5.77 -4.50 8.69
C LYS A 313 -5.63 -4.98 7.25
N LEU A 314 -4.49 -4.70 6.62
CA LEU A 314 -4.14 -5.21 5.29
C LEU A 314 -3.93 -6.73 5.26
N ARG A 315 -3.21 -7.26 6.25
CA ARG A 315 -2.92 -8.69 6.38
C ARG A 315 -3.81 -9.29 7.46
N ILE A 316 -4.73 -10.12 7.03
CA ILE A 316 -5.65 -10.91 7.85
C ILE A 316 -5.59 -12.35 7.37
N ASP A 317 -5.55 -13.30 8.29
CA ASP A 317 -5.48 -14.72 7.94
C ASP A 317 -6.83 -15.19 7.38
N ASN A 318 -7.93 -14.87 8.10
CA ASN A 318 -9.30 -15.24 7.73
C ASN A 318 -10.20 -14.00 7.58
N SER A 319 -11.26 -14.10 6.78
CA SER A 319 -12.36 -13.14 6.78
C SER A 319 -13.13 -13.15 8.10
N VAL A 320 -13.90 -12.09 8.37
CA VAL A 320 -14.85 -12.09 9.50
C VAL A 320 -15.94 -13.15 9.24
N PRO A 321 -16.33 -13.97 10.25
CA PRO A 321 -17.41 -14.94 10.09
C PRO A 321 -18.74 -14.28 9.75
N GLN A 322 -19.45 -14.83 8.77
CA GLN A 322 -20.72 -14.30 8.26
C GLN A 322 -21.76 -15.40 8.12
N SER A 323 -23.02 -15.10 8.43
CA SER A 323 -24.11 -16.06 8.29
C SER A 323 -24.41 -16.35 6.82
N ILE A 324 -24.78 -17.59 6.52
CA ILE A 324 -25.14 -18.02 5.16
C ILE A 324 -26.24 -17.16 4.53
N ASN A 325 -27.19 -16.68 5.34
CA ASN A 325 -28.28 -15.81 4.88
C ASN A 325 -27.77 -14.44 4.41
N ALA A 326 -26.81 -13.84 5.14
CA ALA A 326 -26.20 -12.58 4.72
C ALA A 326 -25.40 -12.74 3.41
N ILE A 327 -24.68 -13.86 3.28
CA ILE A 327 -23.95 -14.21 2.06
C ILE A 327 -24.94 -14.38 0.88
N TYR A 328 -26.06 -15.08 1.08
CA TYR A 328 -27.11 -15.27 0.07
C TYR A 328 -27.70 -13.95 -0.42
N ASP A 329 -28.09 -13.06 0.50
CA ASP A 329 -28.64 -11.74 0.18
C ASP A 329 -27.67 -10.88 -0.65
N GLU A 330 -26.36 -11.03 -0.43
CA GLU A 330 -25.32 -10.30 -1.18
C GLU A 330 -24.94 -11.00 -2.50
N VAL A 331 -24.98 -12.34 -2.57
CA VAL A 331 -24.81 -13.10 -3.82
C VAL A 331 -25.88 -12.73 -4.83
N ILE A 332 -27.15 -12.61 -4.42
CA ILE A 332 -28.27 -12.24 -5.31
C ILE A 332 -28.05 -10.90 -6.02
N LYS A 333 -27.38 -9.94 -5.37
CA LYS A 333 -27.10 -8.61 -5.96
C LYS A 333 -26.03 -8.64 -7.06
N ARG A 334 -25.27 -9.74 -7.17
CA ARG A 334 -24.14 -9.87 -8.11
C ARG A 334 -24.57 -10.52 -9.42
N GLU A 335 -23.90 -10.11 -10.50
CA GLU A 335 -24.08 -10.72 -11.82
C GLU A 335 -23.81 -12.23 -11.77
N GLY A 336 -24.80 -13.04 -12.15
CA GLY A 336 -24.75 -14.51 -12.10
C GLY A 336 -25.24 -15.14 -10.78
N GLY A 337 -25.45 -14.36 -9.72
CA GLY A 337 -25.87 -14.89 -8.41
C GLY A 337 -27.38 -15.14 -8.24
N LEU A 338 -28.23 -14.48 -9.04
CA LEU A 338 -29.71 -14.56 -9.00
C LEU A 338 -30.32 -15.98 -9.12
N GLY A 339 -29.54 -16.98 -9.54
CA GLY A 339 -29.96 -18.38 -9.67
C GLY A 339 -29.15 -19.36 -8.82
N MET A 340 -28.43 -18.87 -7.79
CA MET A 340 -27.74 -19.72 -6.82
C MET A 340 -28.65 -20.00 -5.63
N ASP A 341 -28.86 -21.27 -5.31
CA ASP A 341 -29.54 -21.68 -4.08
C ASP A 341 -28.54 -21.83 -2.92
N LEU A 342 -29.06 -22.04 -1.71
CA LEU A 342 -28.24 -22.19 -0.50
C LEU A 342 -27.33 -23.43 -0.58
N GLU A 343 -27.75 -24.51 -1.25
CA GLU A 343 -26.92 -25.72 -1.39
C GLU A 343 -25.70 -25.47 -2.27
N ARG A 344 -25.87 -24.79 -3.42
CA ARG A 344 -24.77 -24.38 -4.29
C ARG A 344 -23.83 -23.36 -3.64
N ILE A 345 -24.35 -22.50 -2.77
CA ILE A 345 -23.51 -21.61 -1.95
C ILE A 345 -22.71 -22.41 -0.91
N ARG A 346 -23.30 -23.37 -0.20
CA ARG A 346 -22.56 -24.26 0.71
C ARG A 346 -21.46 -25.03 -0.01
N ALA A 347 -21.76 -25.68 -1.14
CA ALA A 347 -20.76 -26.37 -1.94
C ALA A 347 -19.62 -25.43 -2.40
N SER A 348 -19.94 -24.18 -2.74
CA SER A 348 -18.95 -23.16 -3.09
C SER A 348 -18.08 -22.71 -1.90
N LEU A 349 -18.62 -22.73 -0.67
CA LEU A 349 -17.89 -22.41 0.56
C LEU A 349 -16.99 -23.58 1.00
N ASP A 350 -17.47 -24.82 0.82
CA ASP A 350 -16.70 -26.05 1.04
C ASP A 350 -15.50 -26.12 0.04
N ASP A 351 -15.73 -25.79 -1.23
CA ASP A 351 -14.70 -25.67 -2.28
C ASP A 351 -13.65 -24.58 -1.95
N LEU A 352 -14.03 -23.53 -1.22
CA LEU A 352 -13.14 -22.49 -0.69
C LEU A 352 -12.35 -22.93 0.55
N GLY A 353 -12.62 -24.14 1.07
CA GLY A 353 -11.99 -24.67 2.28
C GLY A 353 -12.56 -24.08 3.58
N CYS A 354 -13.78 -23.55 3.56
CA CYS A 354 -14.45 -23.13 4.78
C CYS A 354 -14.95 -24.37 5.53
N GLU A 355 -14.56 -24.58 6.78
CA GLU A 355 -15.12 -25.67 7.58
C GLU A 355 -16.58 -25.36 7.97
N ALA A 356 -17.49 -26.30 7.72
CA ALA A 356 -18.88 -26.17 8.17
C ALA A 356 -18.95 -26.12 9.71
N PRO A 357 -19.67 -25.14 10.31
CA PRO A 357 -19.69 -24.96 11.75
C PRO A 357 -20.35 -26.14 12.47
N LEU A 358 -19.72 -26.59 13.57
CA LEU A 358 -20.14 -27.75 14.37
C LEU A 358 -21.48 -27.59 15.12
N MET A 359 -22.17 -26.45 15.00
CA MET A 359 -23.45 -26.17 15.65
C MET A 359 -24.42 -25.47 14.68
N GLU A 360 -25.59 -26.07 14.48
CA GLU A 360 -26.62 -25.67 13.49
C GLU A 360 -27.33 -24.33 13.77
N ILE A 361 -27.08 -23.69 14.92
CA ILE A 361 -27.91 -22.57 15.40
C ILE A 361 -27.56 -21.25 14.68
N ASP A 362 -26.32 -21.10 14.21
CA ASP A 362 -25.88 -19.99 13.35
C ASP A 362 -24.83 -20.53 12.36
N GLU A 363 -25.27 -20.90 11.15
CA GLU A 363 -24.37 -21.31 10.05
C GLU A 363 -23.52 -20.12 9.59
N THR A 364 -22.38 -19.92 10.27
CA THR A 364 -21.39 -18.88 9.97
C THR A 364 -20.16 -19.45 9.28
N TYR A 365 -19.70 -18.76 8.23
CA TYR A 365 -18.56 -19.14 7.41
C TYR A 365 -17.48 -18.05 7.43
N SER A 366 -16.21 -18.45 7.46
CA SER A 366 -15.06 -17.57 7.31
C SER A 366 -14.07 -18.14 6.28
N VAL A 367 -13.64 -17.32 5.32
CA VAL A 367 -12.71 -17.73 4.26
C VAL A 367 -11.26 -17.56 4.74
N ASP A 368 -10.44 -18.59 4.54
CA ASP A 368 -8.98 -18.52 4.73
C ASP A 368 -8.33 -17.77 3.54
N LEU A 369 -8.14 -16.46 3.71
CA LEU A 369 -7.53 -15.59 2.72
C LEU A 369 -6.03 -15.85 2.59
N LYS A 370 -5.38 -16.25 3.69
CA LYS A 370 -3.96 -16.58 3.71
C LYS A 370 -3.62 -17.79 2.85
N ASN A 371 -4.43 -18.85 2.88
CA ASN A 371 -4.26 -19.99 2.00
C ASN A 371 -4.49 -19.58 0.54
N ILE A 372 -5.54 -18.81 0.22
CA ILE A 372 -5.77 -18.30 -1.15
C ILE A 372 -4.54 -17.51 -1.65
N ILE A 373 -4.00 -16.61 -0.83
CA ILE A 373 -2.81 -15.80 -1.14
C ILE A 373 -1.55 -16.68 -1.27
N GLU A 374 -1.35 -17.67 -0.40
CA GLU A 374 -0.20 -18.59 -0.48
C GLU A 374 -0.25 -19.45 -1.74
N GLN A 375 -1.42 -19.98 -2.12
CA GLN A 375 -1.57 -20.74 -3.36
C GLN A 375 -1.31 -19.86 -4.58
N ALA A 376 -1.83 -18.63 -4.62
CA ALA A 376 -1.56 -17.68 -5.69
C ALA A 376 -0.05 -17.35 -5.81
N ARG A 377 0.67 -17.18 -4.69
CA ARG A 377 2.13 -16.99 -4.68
C ARG A 377 2.88 -18.19 -5.26
N ILE A 378 2.46 -19.41 -4.89
CA ILE A 378 3.05 -20.64 -5.43
C ILE A 378 2.81 -20.74 -6.93
N GLU A 379 1.59 -20.44 -7.40
CA GLU A 379 1.23 -20.48 -8.82
C GLU A 379 1.99 -19.46 -9.67
N GLU A 380 2.22 -18.25 -9.15
CA GLU A 380 2.98 -17.23 -9.87
C GLU A 380 4.48 -17.59 -9.98
N VAL A 381 5.09 -18.15 -8.92
CA VAL A 381 6.47 -18.66 -9.03
C VAL A 381 6.56 -19.94 -9.87
N GLU A 382 5.55 -20.80 -9.83
CA GLU A 382 5.39 -21.93 -10.77
C GLU A 382 5.36 -21.44 -12.24
N SER A 383 4.62 -20.35 -12.51
CA SER A 383 4.55 -19.65 -13.81
C SER A 383 5.90 -19.06 -14.24
N ILE A 384 6.65 -18.43 -13.31
CA ILE A 384 8.01 -17.94 -13.55
C ILE A 384 8.96 -19.09 -13.88
N VAL A 385 8.95 -20.17 -13.10
CA VAL A 385 9.81 -21.35 -13.31
C VAL A 385 9.52 -22.00 -14.66
N LEU A 386 8.24 -22.16 -15.02
CA LEU A 386 7.82 -22.70 -16.31
C LEU A 386 8.35 -21.86 -17.49
N LYS A 387 8.26 -20.52 -17.40
CA LYS A 387 8.71 -19.59 -18.44
C LYS A 387 10.24 -19.51 -18.57
N ARG A 388 10.99 -19.58 -17.46
CA ARG A 388 12.46 -19.42 -17.43
C ARG A 388 13.25 -20.72 -17.58
N TYR A 389 12.73 -21.84 -17.07
CA TYR A 389 13.46 -23.12 -16.98
C TYR A 389 12.73 -24.27 -17.69
N GLY A 390 11.50 -24.06 -18.15
CA GLY A 390 10.74 -25.02 -18.95
C GLY A 390 9.95 -26.05 -18.13
N ARG A 391 9.26 -26.95 -18.86
CA ARG A 391 8.27 -27.90 -18.31
C ARG A 391 8.86 -28.90 -17.32
N GLU A 392 10.13 -29.26 -17.45
CA GLU A 392 10.78 -30.24 -16.59
C GLU A 392 11.11 -29.65 -15.21
N ALA A 393 11.74 -28.48 -15.20
CA ALA A 393 11.97 -27.69 -13.99
C ALA A 393 10.67 -27.36 -13.27
N TYR A 394 9.61 -27.01 -14.01
CA TYR A 394 8.26 -26.82 -13.47
C TYR A 394 7.74 -28.07 -12.72
N ARG A 395 7.79 -29.27 -13.33
CA ARG A 395 7.38 -30.53 -12.69
C ARG A 395 8.14 -30.78 -11.38
N MET A 396 9.45 -30.54 -11.38
CA MET A 396 10.33 -30.76 -10.23
C MET A 396 10.09 -29.74 -9.12
N PHE A 397 9.94 -28.46 -9.46
CA PHE A 397 9.62 -27.39 -8.51
C PHE A 397 8.26 -27.63 -7.85
N ARG A 398 7.23 -27.98 -8.64
CA ARG A 398 5.88 -28.27 -8.12
C ARG A 398 5.85 -29.48 -7.17
N LEU A 399 6.62 -30.52 -7.47
CA LEU A 399 6.79 -31.67 -6.56
C LEU A 399 7.41 -31.24 -5.22
N LEU A 400 8.50 -30.47 -5.27
CA LEU A 400 9.19 -29.98 -4.07
C LEU A 400 8.31 -29.01 -3.25
N SER A 401 7.53 -28.16 -3.91
CA SER A 401 6.65 -27.17 -3.27
C SER A 401 5.53 -27.85 -2.48
N LYS A 402 4.94 -28.92 -3.05
CA LYS A 402 3.93 -29.75 -2.37
C LYS A 402 4.50 -30.66 -1.28
N ALA A 403 5.76 -31.09 -1.39
CA ALA A 403 6.36 -32.01 -0.44
C ALA A 403 6.82 -31.33 0.88
N ASP A 404 7.13 -30.03 0.84
CA ASP A 404 7.67 -29.18 1.93
C ASP A 404 8.79 -29.80 2.79
N ARG A 405 9.51 -30.78 2.24
CA ARG A 405 10.57 -31.52 2.90
C ARG A 405 11.77 -31.67 1.98
N LEU A 406 12.90 -32.02 2.58
CA LEU A 406 14.10 -32.40 1.85
C LEU A 406 13.84 -33.70 1.07
N VAL A 407 14.03 -33.66 -0.26
CA VAL A 407 13.88 -34.82 -1.15
C VAL A 407 15.20 -35.10 -1.88
N GLU A 408 15.57 -36.38 -1.99
CA GLU A 408 16.75 -36.85 -2.72
C GLU A 408 16.58 -36.72 -4.24
N THR A 409 17.67 -36.42 -4.95
CA THR A 409 17.68 -36.33 -6.42
C THR A 409 17.04 -37.53 -7.12
N ASP A 410 17.33 -38.75 -6.68
CA ASP A 410 16.78 -39.98 -7.26
C ASP A 410 15.24 -39.99 -7.17
N LYS A 411 14.69 -39.76 -5.97
CA LYS A 411 13.25 -39.69 -5.73
C LYS A 411 12.57 -38.61 -6.57
N ILE A 412 13.22 -37.45 -6.77
CA ILE A 412 12.69 -36.38 -7.64
C ILE A 412 12.66 -36.85 -9.10
N SER A 413 13.76 -37.43 -9.61
CA SER A 413 13.88 -37.94 -10.98
C SER A 413 12.83 -39.01 -11.27
N ASP A 414 12.73 -40.00 -10.38
CA ASP A 414 11.80 -41.13 -10.51
C ASP A 414 10.33 -40.66 -10.44
N THR A 415 9.99 -39.70 -9.56
CA THR A 415 8.61 -39.19 -9.42
C THR A 415 8.21 -38.25 -10.55
N THR A 416 9.14 -37.48 -11.11
CA THR A 416 8.84 -36.49 -12.16
C THR A 416 8.96 -37.04 -13.58
N PHE A 417 9.49 -38.26 -13.75
CA PHE A 417 9.84 -38.85 -15.05
C PHE A 417 10.76 -37.90 -15.85
N VAL A 418 11.86 -37.49 -15.22
CA VAL A 418 12.95 -36.71 -15.83
C VAL A 418 14.23 -37.52 -15.67
N GLU A 419 15.05 -37.67 -16.71
CA GLU A 419 16.29 -38.45 -16.64
C GLU A 419 17.23 -37.93 -15.54
N LYS A 420 17.86 -38.83 -14.78
CA LYS A 420 18.74 -38.48 -13.65
C LYS A 420 19.84 -37.47 -14.03
N LYS A 421 20.39 -37.58 -15.24
CA LYS A 421 21.42 -36.66 -15.76
C LYS A 421 20.91 -35.23 -15.92
N ASP A 422 19.67 -35.06 -16.37
CA ASP A 422 19.08 -33.74 -16.63
C ASP A 422 18.38 -33.18 -15.39
N ALA A 423 17.75 -34.03 -14.58
CA ALA A 423 17.27 -33.68 -13.25
C ALA A 423 18.37 -33.02 -12.40
N VAL A 424 19.58 -33.61 -12.38
CA VAL A 424 20.75 -33.03 -11.71
C VAL A 424 21.09 -31.63 -12.25
N LYS A 425 21.19 -31.45 -13.59
CA LYS A 425 21.49 -30.15 -14.21
C LYS A 425 20.45 -29.09 -13.86
N ILE A 426 19.17 -29.46 -13.91
CA ILE A 426 18.04 -28.57 -13.64
C ILE A 426 18.04 -28.13 -12.16
N LEU A 427 18.21 -29.07 -11.23
CA LEU A 427 18.25 -28.76 -9.79
C LEU A 427 19.45 -27.87 -9.44
N PHE A 428 20.64 -28.15 -10.00
CA PHE A 428 21.79 -27.26 -9.82
C PHE A 428 21.58 -25.86 -10.43
N LYS A 429 20.87 -25.75 -11.56
CA LYS A 429 20.54 -24.44 -12.15
C LYS A 429 19.56 -23.66 -11.26
N LEU A 430 18.49 -24.29 -10.81
CA LEU A 430 17.51 -23.68 -9.90
C LEU A 430 18.16 -23.27 -8.56
N TRP A 431 19.06 -24.08 -8.00
CA TRP A 431 19.82 -23.75 -6.80
C TRP A 431 20.81 -22.60 -7.02
N LYS A 432 21.50 -22.55 -8.16
CA LYS A 432 22.42 -21.44 -8.49
C LYS A 432 21.69 -20.10 -8.58
N ASP A 433 20.45 -20.12 -9.02
CA ASP A 433 19.60 -18.94 -9.16
C ASP A 433 18.73 -18.69 -7.90
N ASP A 434 19.07 -19.31 -6.75
CA ASP A 434 18.42 -19.19 -5.43
C ASP A 434 16.94 -19.68 -5.32
N TYR A 435 16.45 -20.47 -6.27
CA TYR A 435 15.09 -21.06 -6.22
C TYR A 435 14.98 -22.28 -5.28
N LEU A 436 16.11 -22.88 -4.87
CA LEU A 436 16.18 -24.10 -4.06
C LEU A 436 17.25 -23.97 -2.97
N GLU A 437 17.05 -24.66 -1.85
CA GLU A 437 18.10 -24.99 -0.89
C GLU A 437 18.68 -26.38 -1.20
N MET A 438 20.01 -26.50 -1.17
CA MET A 438 20.73 -27.77 -1.32
C MET A 438 21.40 -28.16 0.01
N LYS A 439 21.18 -29.39 0.45
CA LYS A 439 21.89 -29.97 1.60
C LYS A 439 22.57 -31.28 1.22
N LYS A 440 23.90 -31.32 1.32
CA LYS A 440 24.68 -32.55 1.17
C LYS A 440 24.66 -33.34 2.49
N VAL A 441 24.37 -34.64 2.42
CA VAL A 441 24.36 -35.55 3.56
C VAL A 441 25.21 -36.77 3.24
N ILE A 442 26.21 -37.04 4.09
CA ILE A 442 27.09 -38.20 3.97
C ILE A 442 26.55 -39.31 4.87
N ALA A 443 26.05 -40.39 4.28
CA ALA A 443 25.61 -41.55 5.05
C ALA A 443 26.82 -42.40 5.47
N ARG A 444 26.96 -42.65 6.79
CA ARG A 444 27.97 -43.56 7.36
C ARG A 444 27.50 -45.01 7.26
N ALA A 445 27.43 -45.51 6.03
CA ALA A 445 27.25 -46.92 5.68
C ALA A 445 28.62 -47.57 5.37
N PRO A 446 28.75 -48.91 5.27
CA PRO A 446 30.03 -49.58 4.95
C PRO A 446 30.63 -49.17 3.59
N LYS A 447 29.86 -48.54 2.71
CA LYS A 447 30.36 -47.65 1.65
C LYS A 447 29.87 -46.24 1.95
N GLN A 448 30.78 -45.27 2.01
CA GLN A 448 30.38 -43.86 2.10
C GLN A 448 29.55 -43.50 0.86
N SER A 449 28.36 -42.97 1.07
CA SER A 449 27.46 -42.52 0.00
C SER A 449 27.02 -41.09 0.30
N GLU A 450 27.29 -40.19 -0.63
CA GLU A 450 26.88 -38.79 -0.54
C GLU A 450 25.53 -38.62 -1.23
N PHE A 451 24.54 -38.13 -0.48
CA PHE A 451 23.22 -37.81 -0.99
C PHE A 451 23.05 -36.29 -1.07
N ILE A 452 22.49 -35.81 -2.17
CA ILE A 452 22.09 -34.42 -2.32
C ILE A 452 20.58 -34.33 -2.09
N LEU A 453 20.20 -33.53 -1.10
CA LEU A 453 18.82 -33.24 -0.74
C LEU A 453 18.46 -31.82 -1.19
N TRP A 454 17.24 -31.67 -1.69
CA TRP A 454 16.70 -30.41 -2.19
C TRP A 454 15.43 -30.05 -1.43
N LYS A 455 15.27 -28.78 -1.05
CA LYS A 455 14.04 -28.22 -0.46
C LYS A 455 13.78 -26.83 -1.08
N ILE A 456 12.51 -26.42 -1.13
CA ILE A 456 12.14 -25.00 -1.34
C ILE A 456 11.95 -24.36 0.03
N ASN A 457 12.67 -23.26 0.30
CA ASN A 457 12.38 -22.38 1.43
C ASN A 457 11.49 -21.23 0.93
N LYS A 458 10.18 -21.41 1.11
CA LYS A 458 9.16 -20.45 0.64
C LYS A 458 9.46 -19.02 1.08
N GLN A 459 9.85 -18.81 2.34
CA GLN A 459 10.11 -17.45 2.87
C GLN A 459 11.28 -16.77 2.13
N SER A 460 12.44 -17.43 2.03
CA SER A 460 13.59 -16.86 1.33
C SER A 460 13.32 -16.69 -0.17
N LEU A 461 12.52 -17.59 -0.76
CA LEU A 461 12.15 -17.52 -2.17
C LEU A 461 11.21 -16.34 -2.46
N TRP A 462 10.21 -16.09 -1.61
CA TRP A 462 9.32 -14.94 -1.75
C TRP A 462 10.10 -13.62 -1.65
N GLU A 463 11.07 -13.52 -0.73
CA GLU A 463 11.94 -12.33 -0.61
C GLU A 463 12.83 -12.13 -1.86
N HIS A 464 13.40 -13.21 -2.40
CA HIS A 464 14.18 -13.17 -3.65
C HIS A 464 13.35 -12.75 -4.86
N ILE A 465 12.20 -13.41 -5.07
CA ILE A 465 11.28 -13.13 -6.19
C ILE A 465 10.75 -11.70 -6.12
N LEU A 466 10.44 -11.19 -4.93
CA LEU A 466 10.02 -9.81 -4.74
C LEU A 466 11.11 -8.81 -5.15
N ASP A 467 12.39 -9.07 -4.83
CA ASP A 467 13.51 -8.23 -5.27
C ASP A 467 13.75 -8.32 -6.79
N GLU A 468 13.60 -9.51 -7.40
CA GLU A 468 13.58 -9.67 -8.86
C GLU A 468 12.47 -8.85 -9.53
N MET A 469 11.26 -8.87 -8.97
CA MET A 469 10.11 -8.11 -9.49
C MET A 469 10.33 -6.60 -9.34
N TYR A 470 10.90 -6.13 -8.22
CA TYR A 470 11.28 -4.72 -8.08
C TYR A 470 12.34 -4.30 -9.10
N HIS A 471 13.32 -5.16 -9.39
CA HIS A 471 14.31 -4.91 -10.43
C HIS A 471 13.67 -4.85 -11.82
N ALA A 472 12.75 -5.77 -12.14
CA ALA A 472 12.01 -5.75 -13.40
C ALA A 472 11.15 -4.49 -13.56
N ALA A 473 10.44 -4.06 -12.50
CA ALA A 473 9.65 -2.83 -12.50
C ALA A 473 10.53 -1.57 -12.70
N LEU A 474 11.69 -1.52 -12.03
CA LEU A 474 12.68 -0.46 -12.24
C LEU A 474 13.18 -0.43 -13.69
N ASN A 475 13.49 -1.59 -14.27
CA ASN A 475 13.97 -1.67 -15.66
C ASN A 475 12.90 -1.24 -16.68
N LEU A 476 11.62 -1.61 -16.46
CA LEU A 476 10.49 -1.13 -17.28
C LEU A 476 10.32 0.39 -17.17
N ARG A 477 10.42 0.96 -15.96
CA ARG A 477 10.36 2.41 -15.73
C ARG A 477 11.52 3.16 -16.38
N LEU A 478 12.75 2.68 -16.20
CA LEU A 478 13.95 3.24 -16.83
C LEU A 478 13.84 3.20 -18.36
N ARG A 479 13.37 2.08 -18.93
CA ARG A 479 13.15 1.98 -20.38
C ARG A 479 12.07 2.95 -20.86
N THR A 480 10.95 3.06 -20.14
CA THR A 480 9.85 3.98 -20.50
C THR A 480 10.34 5.44 -20.53
N THR A 481 11.12 5.85 -19.54
CA THR A 481 11.71 7.20 -19.51
C THR A 481 12.73 7.39 -20.62
N HIS A 482 13.58 6.41 -20.89
CA HIS A 482 14.55 6.46 -21.99
C HIS A 482 13.89 6.62 -23.38
N GLU A 483 12.82 5.88 -23.67
CA GLU A 483 12.05 6.02 -24.92
C GLU A 483 11.40 7.42 -25.02
N LYS A 484 10.83 7.92 -23.93
CA LYS A 484 10.23 9.28 -23.87
C LYS A 484 11.29 10.38 -23.99
N GLU A 485 12.52 10.14 -23.56
CA GLU A 485 13.61 11.10 -23.63
C GLU A 485 14.30 11.13 -25.00
N GLN A 486 14.49 9.97 -25.65
CA GLN A 486 14.99 9.90 -27.04
C GLN A 486 14.10 10.66 -28.02
N GLU A 487 12.79 10.65 -27.80
CA GLU A 487 11.78 11.24 -28.69
C GLU A 487 11.11 12.49 -28.10
N LYS A 488 11.79 13.14 -27.14
CA LYS A 488 11.26 14.29 -26.38
C LYS A 488 10.82 15.45 -27.28
N GLU A 489 11.54 15.71 -28.35
CA GLU A 489 11.19 16.74 -29.34
C GLU A 489 9.84 16.44 -30.02
N ILE A 490 9.62 15.19 -30.43
CA ILE A 490 8.38 14.75 -31.08
C ILE A 490 7.19 14.84 -30.10
N LEU A 491 7.41 14.52 -28.83
CA LEU A 491 6.40 14.66 -27.78
C LEU A 491 6.01 16.13 -27.50
N GLN A 492 6.87 17.09 -27.82
CA GLN A 492 6.60 18.52 -27.67
C GLN A 492 5.97 19.17 -28.92
N MET A 493 5.96 18.48 -30.06
CA MET A 493 5.37 19.01 -31.29
C MET A 493 3.83 18.97 -31.25
N PRO A 494 3.14 20.02 -31.74
CA PRO A 494 1.70 19.98 -31.96
C PRO A 494 1.30 18.81 -32.87
N LYS A 495 0.20 18.13 -32.54
CA LYS A 495 -0.28 16.94 -33.25
C LYS A 495 -0.47 17.19 -34.76
N ASP A 496 -0.88 18.39 -35.14
CA ASP A 496 -1.12 18.79 -36.53
C ASP A 496 0.16 18.83 -37.38
N LYS A 497 1.34 18.87 -36.75
CA LYS A 497 2.65 18.82 -37.41
C LYS A 497 3.22 17.39 -37.51
N LEU A 498 2.58 16.39 -36.89
CA LEU A 498 3.02 14.98 -36.87
C LEU A 498 2.50 14.23 -38.11
N VAL A 499 2.95 14.66 -39.29
CA VAL A 499 2.56 14.08 -40.59
C VAL A 499 3.72 13.27 -41.18
N GLY A 500 3.41 12.24 -41.97
CA GLY A 500 4.40 11.39 -42.63
C GLY A 500 5.27 10.60 -41.64
N GLU A 501 6.59 10.63 -41.84
CA GLU A 501 7.55 9.87 -41.03
C GLU A 501 7.52 10.23 -39.54
N LEU A 502 7.31 11.52 -39.21
CA LEU A 502 7.18 11.98 -37.82
C LEU A 502 5.93 11.42 -37.15
N GLY A 503 4.81 11.36 -37.88
CA GLY A 503 3.57 10.71 -37.41
C GLY A 503 3.76 9.21 -37.18
N ASN A 504 4.46 8.52 -38.08
CA ASN A 504 4.81 7.11 -37.91
C ASN A 504 5.72 6.87 -36.69
N LYS A 505 6.71 7.75 -36.46
CA LYS A 505 7.63 7.69 -35.32
C LYS A 505 6.89 7.94 -33.99
N TYR A 506 6.00 8.93 -33.94
CA TYR A 506 5.10 9.18 -32.81
C TYR A 506 4.19 7.98 -32.50
N MET A 507 3.57 7.38 -33.53
CA MET A 507 2.70 6.22 -33.36
C MET A 507 3.47 4.97 -32.92
N ARG A 508 4.72 4.79 -33.36
CA ARG A 508 5.62 3.75 -32.83
C ARG A 508 5.93 3.99 -31.36
N LEU A 509 6.35 5.21 -30.99
CA LEU A 509 6.65 5.57 -29.59
C LEU A 509 5.43 5.33 -28.69
N ARG A 510 4.23 5.75 -29.12
CA ARG A 510 2.98 5.53 -28.38
C ARG A 510 2.71 4.04 -28.16
N LYS A 511 2.89 3.19 -29.18
CA LYS A 511 2.76 1.73 -29.05
C LYS A 511 3.77 1.15 -28.06
N VAL A 512 5.03 1.58 -28.12
CA VAL A 512 6.09 1.13 -27.19
C VAL A 512 5.76 1.53 -25.75
N CYS A 513 5.34 2.79 -25.53
CA CYS A 513 4.92 3.25 -24.19
C CYS A 513 3.75 2.44 -23.64
N ILE A 514 2.70 2.21 -24.45
CA ILE A 514 1.54 1.39 -24.03
C ILE A 514 1.97 -0.04 -23.64
N VAL A 515 2.85 -0.67 -24.42
CA VAL A 515 3.35 -2.02 -24.11
C VAL A 515 4.17 -2.03 -22.82
N LEU A 516 5.04 -1.04 -22.60
CA LEU A 516 5.86 -0.95 -21.38
C LEU A 516 5.01 -0.64 -20.13
N GLU A 517 4.05 0.28 -20.25
CA GLU A 517 3.16 0.69 -19.16
C GLU A 517 2.16 -0.44 -18.81
N SER A 518 1.59 -1.13 -19.80
CA SER A 518 0.77 -2.33 -19.56
C SER A 518 1.59 -3.48 -18.96
N SER A 519 2.81 -3.71 -19.43
CA SER A 519 3.71 -4.72 -18.83
C SER A 519 4.03 -4.40 -17.37
N LEU A 520 4.18 -3.11 -17.02
CA LEU A 520 4.38 -2.66 -15.65
C LEU A 520 3.12 -2.82 -14.79
N MET A 521 1.93 -2.53 -15.33
CA MET A 521 0.65 -2.72 -14.62
C MET A 521 0.43 -4.20 -14.25
N ASN A 522 0.67 -5.11 -15.21
CA ASN A 522 0.57 -6.55 -15.00
C ASN A 522 1.63 -7.06 -13.98
N LEU A 523 2.86 -6.53 -14.05
CA LEU A 523 3.91 -6.86 -13.08
C LEU A 523 3.58 -6.33 -11.67
N ASP A 524 2.89 -5.19 -11.57
CA ASP A 524 2.44 -4.64 -10.30
C ASP A 524 1.36 -5.52 -9.62
N ASP A 525 0.54 -6.26 -10.38
CA ASP A 525 -0.39 -7.25 -9.80
C ASP A 525 0.38 -8.39 -9.10
N SER A 526 1.42 -8.91 -9.74
CA SER A 526 2.32 -9.88 -9.10
C SER A 526 3.09 -9.26 -7.93
N LEU A 527 3.57 -8.01 -8.04
CA LEU A 527 4.24 -7.33 -6.91
C LEU A 527 3.34 -7.18 -5.69
N MET A 528 2.06 -6.79 -5.86
CA MET A 528 1.11 -6.70 -4.76
C MET A 528 0.93 -8.03 -4.03
N LEU A 529 0.88 -9.12 -4.79
CA LEU A 529 0.76 -10.47 -4.24
C LEU A 529 1.95 -10.87 -3.35
N PHE A 530 3.17 -10.39 -3.59
CA PHE A 530 4.34 -10.67 -2.74
C PHE A 530 4.62 -9.60 -1.68
N HIS A 531 4.27 -8.33 -1.93
CA HIS A 531 4.58 -7.21 -1.05
C HIS A 531 3.48 -6.89 -0.04
N ASP A 532 2.23 -6.80 -0.49
CA ASP A 532 1.14 -6.19 0.27
C ASP A 532 0.31 -7.24 1.00
N PHE A 533 -0.09 -8.27 0.26
CA PHE A 533 -0.99 -9.34 0.71
C PHE A 533 -0.28 -10.31 1.68
#